data_AF-G4Z7R0-F1
#
_entry.id   AF-G4Z7R0-F1
#
_cell.length_a   1.000
_cell.length_b   1.000
_cell.length_c   1.000
_cell.angle_alpha   90.00
_cell.angle_beta   90.00
_cell.angle_gamma   90.00
#
_symmetry.space_group_name_H-M   'P 1'
#
loop_
_entity.id
_entity.type
_entity.pdbx_description
1 polymer ?
#
loop_
_entity_poly.entity_id
_entity_poly.type
_entity_poly.pdbx_seq_one_letter_code
_entity_poly.pdbx_strand_id
1 'polypeptide(L)'
;EATQVELQGFYSVERVREFIQYSGRTSMFRALVVMAIMPWPCVIITLLADVMRLGPPSQETRDSYQFIVRTLFIYWISTITITLQFRHSVPSVRLSNARVMLNAAFTAVLSFGAIYALTLLIGFPLPFTFITVSPAWVTFMLVPLASFVKKARLNPEVWLQIINTLKTWVGQESLVLIYLTYFYVFTTLPSNAKTPFAMLLPIIKIFMRNVMARTVLHLNDEIPEVVLMNVEMFNSLFMSYCMQNSPSIWTTLGLIAIDGA
;
A
#
# COMPACT_ATOMS: atom_id res chain seq x y z
N GLU A 1 -6.73 -5.46 26.90
CA GLU A 1 -5.65 -4.50 26.57
C GLU A 1 -4.96 -4.74 25.21
N ALA A 2 -5.00 -5.93 24.61
CA ALA A 2 -4.44 -6.18 23.26
C ALA A 2 -5.35 -5.79 22.08
N THR A 3 -6.51 -5.17 22.34
CA THR A 3 -7.55 -4.88 21.34
C THR A 3 -7.65 -3.40 20.95
N GLN A 4 -7.05 -2.49 21.71
CA GLN A 4 -6.98 -1.06 21.39
C GLN A 4 -5.59 -0.71 20.82
N VAL A 5 -5.30 -1.27 19.65
CA VAL A 5 -4.13 -0.89 18.84
C VAL A 5 -4.18 0.60 18.48
N GLU A 6 -5.37 1.18 18.37
CA GLU A 6 -5.57 2.61 18.13
C GLU A 6 -5.00 3.51 19.22
N LEU A 7 -4.76 3.03 20.45
CA LEU A 7 -4.16 3.86 21.50
C LEU A 7 -2.64 3.72 21.59
N GLN A 8 -2.06 2.70 20.94
CA GLN A 8 -0.61 2.50 20.90
C GLN A 8 0.01 3.40 19.83
N GLY A 9 0.68 4.47 20.27
CA GLY A 9 1.40 5.41 19.40
C GLY A 9 0.70 6.73 19.11
N PHE A 10 -0.56 6.91 19.53
CA PHE A 10 -1.32 8.16 19.31
C PHE A 10 -0.74 9.40 20.03
N TYR A 11 -0.02 9.19 21.13
CA TYR A 11 0.55 10.26 21.94
C TYR A 11 2.06 10.07 22.11
N SER A 12 2.81 10.16 21.01
CA SER A 12 4.24 10.42 21.11
C SER A 12 4.46 11.81 21.69
N VAL A 13 5.27 11.91 22.74
CA VAL A 13 5.62 13.20 23.37
C VAL A 13 6.19 14.17 22.33
N GLU A 14 6.90 13.63 21.34
CA GLU A 14 7.46 14.40 20.23
C GLU A 14 6.36 15.00 19.35
N ARG A 15 5.34 14.22 18.95
CA ARG A 15 4.21 14.72 18.15
C ARG A 15 3.40 15.79 18.88
N VAL A 16 3.17 15.64 20.18
CA VAL A 16 2.47 16.66 20.97
C VAL A 16 3.30 17.94 21.04
N ARG A 17 4.62 17.82 21.22
CA ARG A 17 5.53 18.97 21.26
C ARG A 17 5.57 19.70 19.92
N GLU A 18 5.68 18.96 18.81
CA GLU A 18 5.66 19.52 17.46
C GLU A 18 4.32 20.18 17.14
N PHE A 19 3.20 19.56 17.55
CA PHE A 19 1.86 20.13 17.36
C PHE A 19 1.69 21.44 18.13
N ILE A 20 2.10 21.50 19.40
CA ILE A 20 2.05 22.73 20.22
C ILE A 20 2.93 23.82 19.58
N GLN A 21 4.13 23.47 19.14
CA GLN A 21 5.04 24.40 18.49
C GLN A 21 4.49 24.90 17.14
N TYR A 22 3.87 24.03 16.35
CA TYR A 22 3.21 24.39 15.10
C TYR A 22 1.98 25.28 15.34
N SER A 23 1.13 24.93 16.31
CA SER A 23 -0.05 25.71 16.70
C SER A 23 0.33 27.11 17.20
N GLY A 24 1.42 27.23 17.97
CA GLY A 24 1.92 28.52 18.45
C GLY A 24 2.58 29.40 17.37
N ARG A 25 3.06 28.81 16.26
CA ARG A 25 3.81 29.51 15.21
C ARG A 25 2.98 29.77 13.94
N THR A 26 1.89 29.07 13.75
CA THR A 26 1.20 28.97 12.45
C THR A 26 -0.26 29.35 12.57
N SER A 27 -0.78 30.14 11.61
CA SER A 27 -2.19 30.52 11.64
C SER A 27 -3.10 29.32 11.37
N MET A 28 -4.27 29.29 12.03
CA MET A 28 -5.31 28.28 11.81
C MET A 28 -5.68 28.11 10.33
N PHE A 29 -5.69 29.22 9.58
CA PHE A 29 -5.95 29.19 8.14
C PHE A 29 -4.91 28.34 7.39
N ARG A 30 -3.62 28.52 7.68
CA ARG A 30 -2.55 27.73 7.04
C ARG A 30 -2.66 26.26 7.42
N ALA A 31 -3.03 25.94 8.66
CA ALA A 31 -3.26 24.55 9.07
C ALA A 31 -4.43 23.90 8.29
N LEU A 32 -5.57 24.61 8.17
CA LEU A 32 -6.72 24.15 7.38
C LEU A 32 -6.37 23.94 5.90
N VAL A 33 -5.61 24.86 5.31
CA VAL A 33 -5.14 24.74 3.92
C VAL A 33 -4.23 23.53 3.75
N VAL A 34 -3.29 23.27 4.67
CA VAL A 34 -2.42 22.09 4.61
C VAL A 34 -3.22 20.79 4.71
N MET A 35 -4.17 20.70 5.65
CA MET A 35 -5.03 19.53 5.78
C MET A 35 -5.88 19.30 4.52
N ALA A 36 -6.41 20.38 3.94
CA ALA A 36 -7.17 20.30 2.71
C ALA A 36 -6.32 19.86 1.52
N ILE A 37 -5.05 20.28 1.43
CA ILE A 37 -4.15 20.00 0.31
C ILE A 37 -3.50 18.60 0.41
N MET A 38 -3.18 18.12 1.61
CA MET A 38 -2.45 16.88 1.86
C MET A 38 -2.96 15.64 1.07
N PRO A 39 -4.28 15.37 0.92
CA PRO A 39 -4.74 14.19 0.20
C PRO A 39 -4.67 14.33 -1.33
N TRP A 40 -4.64 15.55 -1.88
CA TRP A 40 -4.74 15.78 -3.33
C TRP A 40 -3.61 15.21 -4.16
N PRO A 41 -2.32 15.23 -3.74
CA PRO A 41 -1.26 14.61 -4.51
C PRO A 41 -1.53 13.14 -4.84
N CYS A 42 -2.03 12.36 -3.86
CA CYS A 42 -2.38 10.96 -4.07
C CYS A 42 -3.53 10.82 -5.09
N VAL A 43 -4.58 11.62 -4.93
CA VAL A 43 -5.74 11.65 -5.83
C VAL A 43 -5.32 12.02 -7.26
N ILE A 44 -4.55 13.10 -7.43
CA ILE A 44 -4.09 13.58 -8.73
C ILE A 44 -3.24 12.52 -9.44
N ILE A 45 -2.29 11.91 -8.73
CA ILE A 45 -1.44 10.84 -9.27
C ILE A 45 -2.29 9.66 -9.76
N THR A 46 -3.30 9.27 -8.97
CA THR A 46 -4.18 8.15 -9.30
C THR A 46 -5.06 8.48 -10.51
N LEU A 47 -5.61 9.70 -10.56
CA LEU A 47 -6.37 10.19 -11.70
C LEU A 47 -5.53 10.25 -12.98
N LEU A 48 -4.26 10.68 -12.90
CA LEU A 48 -3.36 10.66 -14.05
C LEU A 48 -3.15 9.24 -14.59
N ALA A 49 -3.01 8.26 -13.69
CA ALA A 49 -2.94 6.85 -14.09
C ALA A 49 -4.25 6.35 -14.74
N ASP A 50 -5.41 6.79 -14.24
CA ASP A 50 -6.73 6.34 -14.72
C ASP A 50 -7.23 7.05 -15.99
N VAL A 51 -6.80 8.28 -16.23
CA VAL A 51 -7.10 9.02 -17.48
C VAL A 51 -6.53 8.29 -18.70
N MET A 52 -5.43 7.55 -18.53
CA MET A 52 -4.88 6.64 -19.54
C MET A 52 -5.74 5.38 -19.66
N ARG A 53 -6.88 5.50 -20.35
CA ARG A 53 -7.81 4.39 -20.55
C ARG A 53 -7.14 3.26 -21.34
N LEU A 54 -7.31 2.04 -20.86
CA LEU A 54 -6.89 0.84 -21.58
C LEU A 54 -8.01 0.40 -22.53
N GLY A 55 -7.62 -0.09 -23.70
CA GLY A 55 -8.53 -0.76 -24.63
C GLY A 55 -9.14 -2.04 -24.05
N PRO A 56 -10.18 -2.60 -24.69
CA PRO A 56 -10.81 -3.82 -24.21
C PRO A 56 -9.79 -4.99 -24.17
N PRO A 57 -9.84 -5.85 -23.13
CA PRO A 57 -8.86 -6.92 -22.93
C PRO A 57 -8.91 -8.02 -24.01
N SER A 58 -9.94 -8.03 -24.85
CA SER A 58 -10.10 -8.95 -25.99
C SER A 58 -9.29 -8.56 -27.23
N GLN A 59 -8.80 -7.32 -27.30
CA GLN A 59 -7.84 -6.89 -28.31
C GLN A 59 -6.45 -7.01 -27.70
N GLU A 60 -5.48 -7.58 -28.42
CA GLU A 60 -4.08 -7.67 -28.01
C GLU A 60 -3.46 -6.27 -27.88
N THR A 61 -3.79 -5.58 -26.78
CA THR A 61 -3.49 -4.16 -26.57
C THR A 61 -2.10 -3.96 -25.98
N ARG A 62 -1.25 -5.00 -26.00
CA ARG A 62 0.05 -4.98 -25.34
C ARG A 62 1.01 -3.95 -25.93
N ASP A 63 0.92 -3.73 -27.23
CA ASP A 63 1.76 -2.76 -27.94
C ASP A 63 1.11 -1.37 -28.01
N SER A 64 -0.04 -1.19 -27.35
CA SER A 64 -0.66 0.13 -27.26
C SER A 64 0.21 1.06 -26.45
N TYR A 65 0.53 2.21 -27.03
CA TYR A 65 1.23 3.30 -26.36
C TYR A 65 0.59 3.65 -25.00
N GLN A 66 -0.73 3.59 -24.90
CA GLN A 66 -1.46 3.86 -23.64
C GLN A 66 -1.12 2.84 -22.55
N PHE A 67 -1.04 1.55 -22.90
CA PHE A 67 -0.67 0.49 -21.95
C PHE A 67 0.78 0.66 -21.49
N ILE A 68 1.70 0.95 -22.42
CA ILE A 68 3.12 1.15 -22.13
C ILE A 68 3.31 2.35 -21.19
N VAL A 69 2.79 3.52 -21.55
CA VAL A 69 2.96 4.75 -20.77
C VAL A 69 2.31 4.63 -19.40
N ARG A 70 1.08 4.10 -19.31
CA ARG A 70 0.39 3.90 -18.03
C ARG A 70 1.19 2.97 -17.12
N THR A 71 1.66 1.85 -17.64
CA THR A 71 2.40 0.85 -16.85
C THR A 71 3.71 1.43 -16.35
N LEU A 72 4.49 2.08 -17.23
CA LEU A 72 5.74 2.73 -16.85
C LEU A 72 5.50 3.83 -15.80
N PHE A 73 4.46 4.65 -15.97
CA PHE A 73 4.13 5.71 -15.02
C PHE A 73 3.78 5.16 -13.63
N ILE A 74 2.95 4.12 -13.55
CA ILE A 74 2.57 3.50 -12.27
C ILE A 74 3.80 2.94 -11.56
N TYR A 75 4.61 2.11 -12.25
CA TYR A 75 5.82 1.55 -11.63
C TYR A 75 6.84 2.62 -11.24
N TRP A 76 6.94 3.69 -12.02
CA TRP A 76 7.83 4.80 -11.71
C TRP A 76 7.41 5.49 -10.41
N ILE A 77 6.15 5.91 -10.31
CA ILE A 77 5.63 6.57 -9.10
C ILE A 77 5.67 5.64 -7.88
N SER A 78 5.23 4.39 -8.02
CA SER A 78 5.27 3.42 -6.91
C SER A 78 6.70 3.21 -6.40
N THR A 79 7.68 3.11 -7.29
CA THR A 79 9.09 2.95 -6.90
C THR A 79 9.62 4.19 -6.18
N ILE A 80 9.23 5.39 -6.61
CA ILE A 80 9.57 6.65 -5.93
C ILE A 80 9.02 6.64 -4.50
N THR A 81 7.72 6.39 -4.35
CA THR A 81 7.03 6.41 -3.05
C THR A 81 7.65 5.44 -2.07
N ILE A 82 7.90 4.20 -2.47
CA ILE A 82 8.49 3.19 -1.58
C ILE A 82 9.96 3.52 -1.27
N THR A 83 10.72 4.05 -2.21
CA THR A 83 12.11 4.49 -1.94
C THR A 83 12.14 5.68 -0.98
N LEU A 84 11.17 6.59 -1.07
CA LEU A 84 11.03 7.70 -0.13
C LEU A 84 10.60 7.22 1.26
N GLN A 85 9.67 6.26 1.33
CA GLN A 85 9.30 5.60 2.59
C GLN A 85 10.51 4.90 3.21
N PHE A 86 11.32 4.17 2.43
CA PHE A 86 12.56 3.55 2.90
C PHE A 86 13.54 4.58 3.49
N ARG A 87 13.71 5.71 2.79
CA ARG A 87 14.57 6.81 3.24
C ARG A 87 14.06 7.44 4.55
N HIS A 88 12.74 7.52 4.73
CA HIS A 88 12.12 8.00 5.95
C HIS A 88 12.35 7.02 7.12
N SER A 89 12.08 5.73 6.90
CA SER A 89 12.23 4.69 7.94
C SER A 89 13.69 4.40 8.31
N VAL A 90 14.64 4.68 7.41
CA VAL A 90 16.08 4.49 7.65
C VAL A 90 16.86 5.80 7.32
N PRO A 91 16.89 6.79 8.23
CA PRO A 91 17.49 8.11 7.96
C PRO A 91 18.99 8.09 7.63
N SER A 92 19.69 7.02 8.01
CA SER A 92 21.10 6.80 7.66
C SER A 92 21.33 6.60 6.15
N VAL A 93 20.25 6.30 5.41
CA VAL A 93 20.22 6.22 3.95
C VAL A 93 20.22 7.63 3.36
N ARG A 94 21.40 8.19 3.08
CA ARG A 94 21.53 9.44 2.31
C ARG A 94 21.33 9.18 0.81
N LEU A 95 20.09 8.90 0.40
CA LEU A 95 19.71 8.84 -1.01
C LEU A 95 19.45 10.25 -1.55
N SER A 96 20.19 10.65 -2.59
CA SER A 96 19.90 11.88 -3.32
C SER A 96 18.63 11.71 -4.16
N ASN A 97 17.83 12.78 -4.29
CA ASN A 97 16.60 12.77 -5.07
C ASN A 97 16.86 12.33 -6.53
N ALA A 98 18.00 12.73 -7.11
CA ALA A 98 18.39 12.31 -8.45
C ALA A 98 18.58 10.78 -8.57
N ARG A 99 19.16 10.15 -7.54
CA ARG A 99 19.32 8.68 -7.50
C ARG A 99 17.97 7.98 -7.34
N VAL A 100 17.06 8.55 -6.55
CA VAL A 100 15.69 8.01 -6.41
C VAL A 100 14.98 8.05 -7.76
N MET A 101 15.03 9.17 -8.48
CA MET A 101 14.43 9.31 -9.81
C MET A 101 15.02 8.32 -10.82
N LEU A 102 16.35 8.21 -10.86
CA LEU A 102 17.04 7.31 -11.78
C LEU A 102 16.75 5.83 -11.47
N ASN A 103 16.78 5.46 -10.18
CA ASN A 103 16.44 4.12 -9.73
C ASN A 103 15.00 3.77 -10.12
N ALA A 104 14.05 4.67 -9.85
CA ALA A 104 12.67 4.46 -10.21
C ALA A 104 12.46 4.29 -11.71
N ALA A 105 13.14 5.08 -12.55
CA ALA A 105 13.04 4.95 -13.99
C ALA A 105 13.59 3.60 -14.48
N PHE A 106 14.75 3.20 -13.95
CA PHE A 106 15.36 1.90 -14.25
C PHE A 106 14.45 0.73 -13.83
N THR A 107 13.95 0.75 -12.59
CA THR A 107 13.03 -0.27 -12.06
C THR A 107 11.75 -0.33 -12.89
N ALA A 108 11.17 0.80 -13.28
CA ALA A 108 9.95 0.84 -14.09
C ALA A 108 10.13 0.19 -15.47
N VAL A 109 11.25 0.49 -16.15
CA VAL A 109 11.56 -0.10 -17.46
C VAL A 109 11.76 -1.61 -17.37
N LEU A 110 12.50 -2.08 -16.36
CA LEU A 110 12.70 -3.51 -16.15
C LEU A 110 11.41 -4.25 -15.77
N SER A 111 10.59 -3.66 -14.90
CA SER A 111 9.28 -4.23 -14.53
C SER A 111 8.33 -4.29 -15.71
N PHE A 112 8.30 -3.26 -16.54
CA PHE A 112 7.55 -3.29 -17.80
C PHE A 112 8.07 -4.39 -18.74
N GLY A 113 9.40 -4.52 -18.89
CA GLY A 113 10.01 -5.60 -19.66
C GLY A 113 9.62 -6.98 -19.15
N ALA A 114 9.58 -7.18 -17.83
CA ALA A 114 9.14 -8.43 -17.22
C ALA A 114 7.65 -8.73 -17.50
N ILE A 115 6.77 -7.72 -17.40
CA ILE A 115 5.37 -7.85 -17.79
C ILE A 115 5.28 -8.24 -19.27
N TYR A 116 5.98 -7.51 -20.13
CA TYR A 116 5.95 -7.74 -21.56
C TYR A 116 6.41 -9.15 -21.91
N ALA A 117 7.52 -9.62 -21.32
CA ALA A 117 8.02 -10.98 -21.52
C ALA A 117 7.04 -12.05 -21.00
N LEU A 118 6.52 -11.90 -19.78
CA LEU A 118 5.56 -12.86 -19.20
C LEU A 118 4.28 -12.94 -20.01
N THR A 119 3.81 -11.80 -20.50
CA THR A 119 2.63 -11.78 -21.33
C THR A 119 2.93 -12.53 -22.65
N LEU A 120 4.17 -12.55 -23.19
CA LEU A 120 4.49 -13.25 -24.46
C LEU A 120 4.43 -14.77 -24.24
N LEU A 121 4.75 -15.20 -23.03
CA LEU A 121 4.78 -16.61 -22.64
C LEU A 121 3.38 -17.14 -22.24
N ILE A 122 2.60 -16.33 -21.52
CA ILE A 122 1.34 -16.76 -20.89
C ILE A 122 0.10 -16.31 -21.70
N GLY A 123 0.21 -15.21 -22.45
CA GLY A 123 -0.89 -14.56 -23.15
C GLY A 123 -1.34 -13.26 -22.50
N PHE A 124 -2.03 -12.40 -23.27
CA PHE A 124 -2.60 -11.14 -22.81
C PHE A 124 -4.12 -11.30 -22.59
N PRO A 125 -4.69 -10.72 -21.51
CA PRO A 125 -4.04 -10.02 -20.40
C PRO A 125 -3.37 -10.98 -19.41
N LEU A 126 -2.26 -10.55 -18.79
CA LEU A 126 -1.52 -11.37 -17.83
C LEU A 126 -2.35 -11.58 -16.54
N PRO A 127 -2.74 -12.82 -16.20
CA PRO A 127 -3.52 -13.08 -15.00
C PRO A 127 -2.71 -12.72 -13.75
N PHE A 128 -3.38 -12.10 -12.77
CA PHE A 128 -2.78 -11.71 -11.49
C PHE A 128 -1.46 -10.94 -11.66
N THR A 129 -1.42 -9.95 -12.57
CA THR A 129 -0.22 -9.15 -12.90
C THR A 129 0.51 -8.66 -11.64
N PHE A 130 -0.23 -8.23 -10.62
CA PHE A 130 0.35 -7.79 -9.35
C PHE A 130 1.19 -8.89 -8.69
N ILE A 131 0.66 -10.11 -8.56
CA ILE A 131 1.33 -11.24 -7.91
C ILE A 131 2.51 -11.74 -8.73
N THR A 132 2.33 -11.84 -10.04
CA THR A 132 3.33 -12.42 -10.95
C THR A 132 4.54 -11.50 -11.14
N VAL A 133 4.35 -10.18 -11.09
CA VAL A 133 5.40 -9.19 -11.38
C VAL A 133 6.00 -8.58 -10.11
N SER A 134 5.25 -8.55 -8.99
CA SER A 134 5.74 -7.98 -7.72
C SER A 134 7.12 -8.52 -7.30
N PRO A 135 7.42 -9.84 -7.35
CA PRO A 135 8.75 -10.35 -7.02
C PRO A 135 9.88 -9.78 -7.90
N ALA A 136 9.63 -9.64 -9.21
CA ALA A 136 10.59 -9.06 -10.14
C ALA A 136 10.81 -7.57 -9.85
N TRP A 137 9.73 -6.83 -9.63
CA TRP A 137 9.78 -5.41 -9.28
C TRP A 137 10.55 -5.16 -7.97
N VAL A 138 10.26 -5.90 -6.91
CA VAL A 138 10.99 -5.81 -5.62
C VAL A 138 12.48 -6.09 -5.83
N THR A 139 12.81 -7.09 -6.63
CA THR A 139 14.21 -7.42 -6.95
C THR A 139 14.90 -6.26 -7.65
N PHE A 140 14.28 -5.70 -8.69
CA PHE A 140 14.83 -4.56 -9.44
C PHE A 140 14.96 -3.30 -8.59
N MET A 141 14.05 -3.09 -7.64
CA MET A 141 14.12 -1.99 -6.69
C MET A 141 15.29 -2.16 -5.71
N LEU A 142 15.50 -3.36 -5.17
CA LEU A 142 16.49 -3.62 -4.12
C LEU A 142 17.94 -3.68 -4.66
N VAL A 143 18.14 -4.08 -5.91
CA VAL A 143 19.48 -4.22 -6.50
C VAL A 143 20.34 -2.95 -6.35
N PRO A 144 19.85 -1.75 -6.68
CA PRO A 144 20.64 -0.52 -6.52
C PRO A 144 20.89 -0.13 -5.06
N LEU A 145 20.08 -0.64 -4.12
CA LEU A 145 20.25 -0.46 -2.68
C LEU A 145 21.18 -1.52 -2.05
N ALA A 146 21.51 -2.60 -2.75
CA ALA A 146 22.23 -3.74 -2.19
C ALA A 146 23.61 -3.38 -1.59
N SER A 147 24.33 -2.46 -2.23
CA SER A 147 25.62 -1.98 -1.73
C SER A 147 25.49 -1.24 -0.39
N PHE A 148 24.43 -0.46 -0.22
CA PHE A 148 24.08 0.20 1.03
C PHE A 148 23.69 -0.84 2.09
N VAL A 149 22.80 -1.78 1.76
CA VAL A 149 22.34 -2.82 2.69
C VAL A 149 23.52 -3.66 3.20
N LYS A 150 24.47 -4.00 2.32
CA LYS A 150 25.70 -4.71 2.69
C LYS A 150 26.54 -3.91 3.69
N LYS A 151 26.65 -2.59 3.51
CA LYS A 151 27.37 -1.70 4.44
C LYS A 151 26.60 -1.53 5.76
N ALA A 152 25.28 -1.43 5.69
CA ALA A 152 24.41 -1.28 6.85
C ALA A 152 24.42 -2.51 7.77
N ARG A 153 24.67 -3.71 7.23
CA ARG A 153 24.84 -4.94 8.02
C ARG A 153 25.98 -4.86 9.05
N LEU A 154 26.97 -3.98 8.84
CA LEU A 154 28.06 -3.77 9.79
C LEU A 154 27.61 -2.99 11.05
N ASN A 155 26.49 -2.27 10.97
CA ASN A 155 25.93 -1.49 12.06
C ASN A 155 24.64 -2.17 12.57
N PRO A 156 24.64 -2.77 13.78
CA PRO A 156 23.49 -3.54 14.27
C PRO A 156 22.20 -2.71 14.38
N GLU A 157 22.30 -1.43 14.75
CA GLU A 157 21.15 -0.53 14.85
C GLU A 157 20.50 -0.25 13.49
N VAL A 158 21.30 0.06 12.47
CA VAL A 158 20.80 0.33 11.10
C VAL A 158 20.24 -0.95 10.47
N TRP A 159 20.87 -2.09 10.75
CA TRP A 159 20.39 -3.38 10.27
C TRP A 159 19.02 -3.74 10.86
N LEU A 160 18.80 -3.45 12.14
CA LEU A 160 17.50 -3.65 12.78
C LEU A 160 16.42 -2.75 12.16
N GLN A 161 16.74 -1.48 11.86
CA GLN A 161 15.85 -0.56 11.15
C GLN A 161 15.43 -1.09 9.77
N ILE A 162 16.39 -1.61 9.00
CA ILE A 162 16.12 -2.21 7.67
C ILE A 162 15.21 -3.43 7.81
N ILE A 163 15.49 -4.33 8.76
CA ILE A 163 14.66 -5.52 8.98
C ILE A 163 13.22 -5.12 9.34
N ASN A 164 13.03 -4.16 10.24
CA ASN A 164 11.70 -3.72 10.65
C ASN A 164 10.95 -3.04 9.50
N THR A 165 11.66 -2.27 8.67
CA THR A 165 11.09 -1.67 7.44
C THR A 165 10.66 -2.75 6.45
N LEU A 166 11.50 -3.75 6.19
CA LEU A 166 11.18 -4.86 5.29
C LEU A 166 10.00 -5.69 5.81
N LYS A 167 9.94 -5.96 7.12
CA LYS A 167 8.79 -6.64 7.72
C LYS A 167 7.50 -5.84 7.50
N THR A 168 7.56 -4.52 7.64
CA THR A 168 6.42 -3.63 7.41
C THR A 168 5.94 -3.71 5.95
N TRP A 169 6.86 -3.70 4.97
CA TRP A 169 6.52 -3.88 3.56
C TRP A 169 5.88 -5.23 3.28
N VAL A 170 6.44 -6.32 3.83
CA VAL A 170 5.84 -7.65 3.71
C VAL A 170 4.44 -7.68 4.31
N GLY A 171 4.22 -7.00 5.44
CA GLY A 171 2.89 -6.81 6.02
C GLY A 171 1.93 -6.10 5.05
N GLN A 172 2.36 -4.98 4.45
CA GLN A 172 1.55 -4.22 3.48
C GLN A 172 1.21 -5.04 2.22
N GLU A 173 2.19 -5.71 1.62
CA GLU A 173 1.97 -6.57 0.46
C GLU A 173 1.04 -7.75 0.80
N SER A 174 1.17 -8.32 2.01
CA SER A 174 0.32 -9.43 2.45
C SER A 174 -1.16 -9.02 2.61
N LEU A 175 -1.44 -7.76 2.98
CA LEU A 175 -2.80 -7.24 3.01
C LEU A 175 -3.44 -7.34 1.62
N VAL A 176 -2.75 -6.85 0.60
CA VAL A 176 -3.25 -6.86 -0.78
C VAL A 176 -3.57 -8.29 -1.22
N LEU A 177 -2.67 -9.23 -0.94
CA LEU A 177 -2.88 -10.65 -1.27
C LEU A 177 -4.06 -11.27 -0.54
N ILE A 178 -4.22 -11.00 0.76
CA ILE A 178 -5.30 -11.58 1.56
C ILE A 178 -6.65 -11.05 1.10
N TYR A 179 -6.76 -9.75 0.84
CA TYR A 179 -8.00 -9.16 0.34
C TYR A 179 -8.32 -9.57 -1.10
N LEU A 180 -7.31 -9.72 -1.98
CA LEU A 180 -7.53 -10.22 -3.34
C LEU A 180 -8.00 -11.68 -3.34
N THR A 181 -7.42 -12.50 -2.46
CA THR A 181 -7.83 -13.90 -2.26
C THR A 181 -9.26 -13.96 -1.71
N TYR A 182 -9.57 -13.12 -0.73
CA TYR A 182 -10.92 -12.98 -0.19
C TYR A 182 -11.92 -12.64 -1.28
N PHE A 183 -11.61 -11.66 -2.13
CA PHE A 183 -12.45 -11.26 -3.25
C PHE A 183 -12.70 -12.42 -4.23
N TYR A 184 -11.64 -13.12 -4.64
CA TYR A 184 -11.75 -14.25 -5.53
C TYR A 184 -12.68 -15.33 -4.96
N VAL A 185 -12.50 -15.70 -3.70
CA VAL A 185 -13.38 -16.67 -3.02
C VAL A 185 -14.81 -16.15 -2.94
N PHE A 186 -15.02 -14.89 -2.54
CA PHE A 186 -16.36 -14.30 -2.45
C PHE A 186 -17.11 -14.31 -3.79
N THR A 187 -16.40 -14.08 -4.90
CA THR A 187 -17.01 -14.09 -6.24
C THR A 187 -17.37 -15.49 -6.75
N THR A 188 -16.65 -16.53 -6.31
CA THR A 188 -16.89 -17.92 -6.74
C THR A 188 -17.92 -18.65 -5.85
N LEU A 189 -18.23 -18.10 -4.68
CA LEU A 189 -19.21 -18.70 -3.76
C LEU A 189 -20.67 -18.56 -4.25
N PRO A 190 -21.52 -19.57 -3.98
CA PRO A 190 -22.96 -19.48 -4.21
C PRO A 190 -23.62 -18.48 -3.25
N SER A 191 -24.75 -17.89 -3.65
CA SER A 191 -25.39 -16.78 -2.93
C SER A 191 -25.73 -17.07 -1.46
N ASN A 192 -26.02 -18.32 -1.12
CA ASN A 192 -26.28 -18.78 0.25
C ASN A 192 -25.01 -18.77 1.15
N ALA A 193 -23.83 -18.89 0.57
CA ALA A 193 -22.55 -18.91 1.28
C ALA A 193 -21.86 -17.52 1.33
N LYS A 194 -22.30 -16.54 0.53
CA LYS A 194 -21.73 -15.19 0.51
C LYS A 194 -21.93 -14.43 1.83
N THR A 195 -23.11 -14.53 2.43
CA THR A 195 -23.45 -13.87 3.71
C THR A 195 -22.57 -14.33 4.88
N PRO A 196 -22.42 -15.64 5.18
CA PRO A 196 -21.52 -16.05 6.27
C PRO A 196 -20.05 -15.77 5.96
N PHE A 197 -19.63 -15.82 4.69
CA PHE A 197 -18.27 -15.46 4.30
C PHE A 197 -18.00 -13.94 4.41
N ALA A 198 -19.02 -13.09 4.27
CA ALA A 198 -18.91 -11.65 4.55
C ALA A 198 -18.45 -11.36 5.98
N MET A 199 -18.85 -12.18 6.95
CA MET A 199 -18.47 -12.03 8.37
C MET A 199 -17.00 -12.36 8.64
N LEU A 200 -16.28 -13.00 7.70
CA LEU A 200 -14.84 -13.20 7.80
C LEU A 200 -14.07 -11.88 7.64
N LEU A 201 -14.65 -10.88 6.96
CA LEU A 201 -14.01 -9.60 6.67
C LEU A 201 -13.64 -8.84 7.98
N PRO A 202 -14.54 -8.70 8.98
CA PRO A 202 -14.20 -8.27 10.33
C PRO A 202 -13.04 -9.01 11.01
N ILE A 203 -12.99 -10.33 10.88
CA ILE A 203 -11.94 -11.16 11.50
C ILE A 203 -10.60 -10.85 10.85
N ILE A 204 -10.58 -10.72 9.52
CA ILE A 204 -9.42 -10.28 8.76
C ILE A 204 -8.99 -8.88 9.21
N LYS A 205 -9.91 -7.90 9.34
CA LYS A 205 -9.62 -6.55 9.83
C LYS A 205 -8.87 -6.59 11.16
N ILE A 206 -9.42 -7.30 12.16
CA ILE A 206 -8.82 -7.40 13.51
C ILE A 206 -7.46 -8.10 13.46
N PHE A 207 -7.36 -9.23 12.75
CA PHE A 207 -6.12 -9.97 12.59
C PHE A 207 -5.02 -9.09 11.99
N MET A 208 -5.36 -8.36 10.93
CA MET A 208 -4.43 -7.49 10.21
C MET A 208 -3.98 -6.30 11.04
N ARG A 209 -4.89 -5.68 11.80
CA ARG A 209 -4.53 -4.61 12.75
C ARG A 209 -3.50 -5.12 13.75
N ASN A 210 -3.71 -6.32 14.30
CA ASN A 210 -2.77 -6.92 15.26
C ASN A 210 -1.42 -7.29 14.65
N VAL A 211 -1.39 -7.83 13.42
CA VAL A 211 -0.15 -8.15 12.71
C VAL A 211 0.63 -6.87 12.42
N MET A 212 -0.03 -5.83 11.90
CA MET A 212 0.61 -4.57 11.56
C MET A 212 1.11 -3.82 12.81
N ALA A 213 0.33 -3.79 13.90
CA ALA A 213 0.74 -3.21 15.18
C ALA A 213 2.06 -3.81 15.69
N ARG A 214 2.20 -5.14 15.59
CA ARG A 214 3.42 -5.85 16.03
C ARG A 214 4.60 -5.64 15.08
N THR A 215 4.34 -5.29 13.83
CA THR A 215 5.36 -5.17 12.79
C THR A 215 5.95 -3.76 12.74
N VAL A 216 5.16 -2.74 13.07
CA VAL A 216 5.52 -1.32 12.99
C VAL A 216 6.06 -0.78 14.33
N LEU A 217 6.38 -1.64 15.31
CA LEU A 217 6.88 -1.26 16.66
C LEU A 217 8.10 -0.32 16.67
N HIS A 218 8.90 -0.29 15.58
CA HIS A 218 10.08 0.59 15.48
C HIS A 218 9.72 2.01 14.98
N LEU A 219 8.57 2.19 14.34
CA LEU A 219 8.06 3.51 13.93
C LEU A 219 6.71 3.73 14.62
N ASN A 220 6.75 3.89 15.94
CA ASN A 220 5.57 4.19 16.77
C ASN A 220 4.72 5.34 16.19
N ASP A 221 5.35 6.25 15.45
CA ASP A 221 4.65 7.37 14.83
C ASP A 221 3.90 7.05 13.52
N GLU A 222 4.30 5.98 12.82
CA GLU A 222 3.68 5.51 11.57
C GLU A 222 2.62 4.43 11.78
N ILE A 223 2.52 3.85 12.99
CA ILE A 223 1.50 2.84 13.33
C ILE A 223 0.08 3.31 12.94
N PRO A 224 -0.34 4.54 13.29
CA PRO A 224 -1.68 5.01 12.92
C PRO A 224 -1.82 5.17 11.40
N GLU A 225 -0.81 5.68 10.70
CA GLU A 225 -0.92 5.86 9.24
C GLU A 225 -1.02 4.51 8.52
N VAL A 226 -0.14 3.56 8.84
CA VAL A 226 -0.11 2.26 8.16
C VAL A 226 -1.34 1.41 8.51
N VAL A 227 -1.76 1.39 9.78
CA VAL A 227 -2.89 0.59 10.24
C VAL A 227 -4.22 1.22 9.82
N LEU A 228 -4.40 2.53 10.08
CA LEU A 228 -5.65 3.23 9.81
C LEU A 228 -5.86 3.39 8.30
N MET A 229 -4.88 3.91 7.54
CA MET A 229 -5.10 4.16 6.12
C MET A 229 -5.11 2.89 5.27
N ASN A 230 -4.22 1.92 5.48
CA ASN A 230 -4.23 0.74 4.60
C ASN A 230 -5.30 -0.27 5.02
N VAL A 231 -5.32 -0.70 6.29
CA VAL A 231 -6.22 -1.79 6.71
C VAL A 231 -7.67 -1.36 6.61
N GLU A 232 -8.02 -0.13 7.01
CA GLU A 232 -9.40 0.34 6.96
C GLU A 232 -9.85 0.69 5.54
N MET A 233 -8.99 1.27 4.71
CA MET A 233 -9.36 1.56 3.32
C MET A 233 -9.61 0.26 2.55
N PHE A 234 -8.74 -0.75 2.66
CA PHE A 234 -9.01 -2.04 2.02
C PHE A 234 -10.29 -2.68 2.60
N ASN A 235 -10.42 -2.74 3.93
CA ASN A 235 -11.61 -3.33 4.55
C ASN A 235 -12.90 -2.65 4.09
N SER A 236 -12.95 -1.30 4.10
CA SER A 236 -14.13 -0.54 3.69
C SER A 236 -14.46 -0.71 2.20
N LEU A 237 -13.46 -0.76 1.32
CA LEU A 237 -13.66 -1.03 -0.11
C LEU A 237 -14.31 -2.41 -0.33
N PHE A 238 -13.78 -3.45 0.29
CA PHE A 238 -14.34 -4.80 0.15
C PHE A 238 -15.69 -4.95 0.85
N MET A 239 -15.89 -4.27 1.97
CA MET A 239 -17.18 -4.20 2.66
C MET A 239 -18.25 -3.60 1.76
N SER A 240 -17.96 -2.46 1.11
CA SER A 240 -18.87 -1.83 0.14
C SER A 240 -19.17 -2.76 -1.04
N TYR A 241 -18.17 -3.46 -1.56
CA TYR A 241 -18.36 -4.44 -2.62
C TYR A 241 -19.27 -5.61 -2.20
N CYS A 242 -19.06 -6.16 -1.00
CA CYS A 242 -19.91 -7.23 -0.46
C CYS A 242 -21.35 -6.77 -0.26
N MET A 243 -21.56 -5.54 0.23
CA MET A 243 -22.89 -4.96 0.42
C MET A 243 -23.62 -4.74 -0.91
N GLN A 244 -22.92 -4.30 -1.96
CA GLN A 244 -23.50 -4.11 -3.29
C GLN A 244 -23.90 -5.44 -3.96
N ASN A 245 -23.09 -6.49 -3.80
CA ASN A 245 -23.30 -7.78 -4.48
C ASN A 245 -24.12 -8.80 -3.68
N SER A 246 -24.38 -8.53 -2.39
CA SER A 246 -25.19 -9.38 -1.53
C SER A 246 -26.01 -8.50 -0.58
N PRO A 247 -27.09 -7.86 -1.07
CA PRO A 247 -27.92 -6.94 -0.29
C PRO A 247 -28.72 -7.72 0.76
N SER A 248 -28.09 -7.99 1.90
CA SER A 248 -28.68 -8.60 3.08
C SER A 248 -28.64 -7.59 4.22
N ILE A 249 -29.79 -7.33 4.83
CA ILE A 249 -29.94 -6.41 5.97
C ILE A 249 -29.07 -6.86 7.15
N TRP A 250 -28.95 -8.18 7.38
CA TRP A 250 -28.10 -8.75 8.43
C TRP A 250 -26.61 -8.59 8.14
N THR A 251 -26.21 -8.69 6.88
CA THR A 251 -24.83 -8.44 6.44
C THR A 251 -24.50 -6.96 6.60
N THR A 252 -25.42 -6.08 6.23
CA THR A 252 -25.27 -4.63 6.35
C THR A 252 -25.18 -4.18 7.82
N LEU A 253 -26.10 -4.65 8.69
CA LEU A 253 -26.08 -4.36 10.12
C LEU A 253 -24.83 -4.92 10.82
N GLY A 254 -24.42 -6.15 10.48
CA GLY A 254 -23.21 -6.75 11.05
C GLY A 254 -21.94 -6.02 10.62
N LEU A 255 -21.85 -5.62 9.35
CA LEU A 255 -20.69 -4.87 8.84
C LEU A 255 -20.63 -3.45 9.42
N ILE A 256 -21.77 -2.75 9.54
CA ILE A 256 -21.84 -1.41 10.17
C ILE A 256 -21.50 -1.46 11.66
N ALA A 257 -22.01 -2.45 12.39
CA ALA A 257 -21.72 -2.58 13.83
C ALA A 257 -20.24 -2.85 14.13
N ILE A 258 -19.52 -3.44 13.18
CA ILE A 258 -18.09 -3.77 13.32
C ILE A 258 -17.19 -2.71 12.66
N ASP A 259 -17.72 -1.88 11.76
CA ASP A 259 -16.97 -0.74 11.23
C ASP A 259 -16.95 0.45 12.20
N GLY A 260 -17.99 0.59 13.02
CA GLY A 260 -18.08 1.61 14.07
C GLY A 260 -17.46 1.23 15.43
N ALA A 261 -16.89 0.03 15.57
CA ALA A 261 -16.25 -0.49 16.78
C ALA A 261 -14.75 -0.69 16.59
#